data_AF-A0AA35U8X3-F1
#
_entry.id   AF-A0AA35U8X3-F1
#
_cell.length_a   1.000
_cell.length_b   1.000
_cell.length_c   1.000
_cell.angle_alpha   90.00
_cell.angle_beta   90.00
_cell.angle_gamma   90.00
#
_symmetry.space_group_name_H-M   'P 1'
#
loop_
_entity.id
_entity.type
_entity.pdbx_description
1 polymer ?
#
loop_
_entity_poly.entity_id
_entity_poly.type
_entity_poly.pdbx_seq_one_letter_code
_entity_poly.pdbx_strand_id
1 'polypeptide(L)'
;MTEADFIHIITQNRQVYGLYSVGYGLLSLTALIAAYLLRNTPLWFRSLAAAITVFQIFITFTGFTAVNTGFFTMMTELSKAAASGGAPMIKDVMIAGGSTPGQPFEAPSWAILGLIATLIHAAGTVYLFTMAKWEKDD
;
A
#
# COMPACT_ATOMS: atom_id res chain seq x y z
N MET A 1 -9.18 14.86 22.77
CA MET A 1 -8.07 14.71 21.82
C MET A 1 -7.73 16.09 21.30
N THR A 2 -6.48 16.50 21.44
CA THR A 2 -6.00 17.84 21.06
C THR A 2 -5.60 17.86 19.58
N GLU A 3 -5.39 19.05 18.98
CA GLU A 3 -4.82 19.16 17.63
C GLU A 3 -3.42 18.52 17.52
N ALA A 4 -2.63 18.56 18.60
CA ALA A 4 -1.32 17.93 18.66
C ALA A 4 -1.42 16.40 18.61
N ASP A 5 -2.37 15.80 19.34
CA ASP A 5 -2.64 14.35 19.29
C ASP A 5 -3.03 13.91 17.88
N PHE A 6 -3.79 14.74 17.16
CA PHE A 6 -4.18 14.46 15.78
C PHE A 6 -3.00 14.49 14.81
N ILE A 7 -2.16 15.53 14.86
CA ILE A 7 -0.94 15.58 14.04
C ILE A 7 -0.07 14.36 14.30
N HIS A 8 0.04 13.94 15.57
CA HIS A 8 0.80 12.76 15.93
C HIS A 8 0.23 11.49 15.27
N ILE A 9 -1.08 11.27 15.35
CA ILE A 9 -1.74 10.10 14.72
C ILE A 9 -1.61 10.15 13.19
N ILE A 10 -1.76 11.32 12.55
CA ILE A 10 -1.51 11.50 11.11
C ILE A 10 -0.08 11.09 10.76
N THR A 11 0.89 11.56 11.52
CA THR A 11 2.31 11.30 11.28
C THR A 11 2.59 9.80 11.40
N GLN A 12 2.10 9.15 12.47
CA GLN A 12 2.23 7.71 12.66
C GLN A 12 1.59 6.93 11.50
N ASN A 13 0.38 7.29 11.08
CA ASN A 13 -0.28 6.66 9.95
C ASN A 13 0.56 6.79 8.66
N ARG A 14 1.09 7.98 8.37
CA ARG A 14 1.93 8.23 7.17
C ARG A 14 3.28 7.51 7.24
N GLN A 15 3.85 7.32 8.43
CA GLN A 15 5.03 6.47 8.61
C GLN A 15 4.72 5.01 8.26
N VAL A 16 3.61 4.47 8.77
CA VAL A 16 3.18 3.10 8.46
C VAL A 16 2.86 2.94 6.96
N TYR A 17 2.22 3.93 6.35
CA TYR A 17 1.99 3.97 4.90
C TYR A 17 3.31 3.91 4.12
N GLY A 18 4.32 4.69 4.54
CA GLY A 18 5.65 4.68 3.93
C GLY A 18 6.33 3.31 4.02
N LEU A 19 6.24 2.66 5.19
CA LEU A 19 6.75 1.30 5.39
C LEU A 19 6.08 0.29 4.45
N TYR A 20 4.75 0.31 4.36
CA TYR A 20 4.04 -0.57 3.42
C TYR A 20 4.39 -0.27 1.96
N SER A 21 4.56 0.99 1.58
CA SER A 21 4.95 1.38 0.21
C SER A 21 6.31 0.80 -0.18
N VAL A 22 7.31 0.98 0.69
CA VAL A 22 8.67 0.45 0.48
C VAL A 22 8.65 -1.08 0.50
N GLY A 23 7.97 -1.69 1.49
CA GLY A 23 7.83 -3.13 1.59
C GLY A 23 7.19 -3.76 0.36
N TYR A 24 6.12 -3.13 -0.16
CA TYR A 24 5.44 -3.59 -1.37
C TYR A 24 6.35 -3.57 -2.61
N GLY A 25 7.19 -2.53 -2.76
CA GLY A 25 8.20 -2.48 -3.82
C GLY A 25 9.30 -3.55 -3.66
N LEU A 26 9.76 -3.77 -2.43
CA LEU A 26 10.80 -4.78 -2.12
C LEU A 26 10.33 -6.22 -2.34
N LEU A 27 9.03 -6.50 -2.15
CA LEU A 27 8.47 -7.84 -2.38
C LEU A 27 8.75 -8.36 -3.81
N SER A 28 8.75 -7.50 -4.82
CA SER A 28 9.06 -7.91 -6.20
C SER A 28 10.50 -8.39 -6.35
N LEU A 29 11.44 -7.70 -5.69
CA LEU A 29 12.85 -8.09 -5.68
C LEU A 29 13.03 -9.40 -4.89
N THR A 30 12.38 -9.52 -3.74
CA THR A 30 12.42 -10.74 -2.93
C THR A 30 11.84 -11.93 -3.69
N ALA A 31 10.71 -11.76 -4.39
CA ALA A 31 10.10 -12.81 -5.21
C ALA A 31 11.03 -13.25 -6.34
N LEU A 32 11.66 -12.30 -7.03
CA LEU A 32 12.63 -12.60 -8.09
C LEU A 32 13.82 -13.41 -7.57
N ILE A 33 14.44 -12.97 -6.47
CA ILE A 33 15.59 -13.65 -5.86
C ILE A 33 15.19 -15.04 -5.37
N ALA A 34 14.06 -15.16 -4.67
CA ALA A 34 13.56 -16.43 -4.18
C ALA A 34 13.27 -17.42 -5.32
N ALA A 35 12.61 -16.96 -6.39
CA ALA A 35 12.34 -17.78 -7.56
C ALA A 35 13.62 -18.30 -8.21
N TYR A 36 14.64 -17.44 -8.35
CA TYR A 36 15.94 -17.83 -8.89
C TYR A 36 16.65 -18.86 -8.01
N LEU A 37 16.67 -18.68 -6.69
CA LEU A 37 17.30 -19.61 -5.76
C LEU A 37 16.61 -20.98 -5.77
N LEU A 38 15.29 -21.02 -5.94
CA LEU A 38 14.49 -22.24 -5.93
C LEU A 38 14.35 -22.91 -7.30
N ARG A 39 14.97 -22.37 -8.36
CA ARG A 39 14.73 -22.80 -9.76
C ARG A 39 14.91 -24.31 -9.99
N ASN A 40 15.88 -24.93 -9.32
CA ASN A 40 16.23 -26.36 -9.47
C ASN A 40 15.47 -27.29 -8.51
N THR A 41 14.50 -26.77 -7.76
CA THR A 41 13.68 -27.57 -6.85
C THR A 41 12.45 -28.15 -7.58
N PRO A 42 11.83 -29.22 -7.04
CA PRO A 42 10.63 -29.82 -7.64
C PRO A 42 9.48 -28.81 -7.79
N LEU A 43 8.70 -28.95 -8.87
CA LEU A 43 7.63 -28.01 -9.20
C LEU A 43 6.59 -27.81 -8.07
N TRP A 44 6.26 -28.86 -7.32
CA TRP A 44 5.31 -28.75 -6.21
C TRP A 44 5.82 -27.80 -5.11
N PHE A 45 7.13 -27.81 -4.84
CA PHE A 45 7.76 -26.94 -3.85
C PHE A 45 7.78 -25.49 -4.32
N ARG A 46 8.15 -25.26 -5.58
CA ARG A 46 8.12 -23.92 -6.18
C ARG A 46 6.70 -23.34 -6.23
N SER A 47 5.70 -24.18 -6.51
CA SER A 47 4.29 -23.79 -6.52
C SER A 47 3.79 -23.40 -5.13
N LEU A 48 4.18 -24.14 -4.09
CA LEU A 48 3.88 -23.79 -2.71
C LEU A 48 4.54 -22.46 -2.32
N ALA A 49 5.81 -22.27 -2.66
CA ALA A 49 6.52 -21.03 -2.40
C ALA A 49 5.87 -19.84 -3.14
N ALA A 50 5.46 -20.02 -4.40
CA ALA A 50 4.72 -19.02 -5.15
C ALA A 50 3.41 -18.62 -4.44
N ALA A 51 2.64 -19.60 -3.96
CA ALA A 51 1.39 -19.34 -3.25
C ALA A 51 1.61 -18.53 -1.96
N ILE A 52 2.64 -18.85 -1.19
CA ILE A 52 3.02 -18.10 0.02
C ILE A 52 3.42 -16.66 -0.35
N THR A 53 4.22 -16.47 -1.38
CA THR A 53 4.64 -15.13 -1.82
C THR A 53 3.45 -14.31 -2.32
N VAL A 54 2.53 -14.90 -3.10
CA VAL A 54 1.29 -14.24 -3.54
C VAL A 54 0.42 -13.86 -2.35
N PHE A 55 0.29 -14.74 -1.36
CA PHE A 55 -0.44 -14.43 -0.13
C PHE A 55 0.18 -13.23 0.60
N GLN A 56 1.51 -13.14 0.68
CA GLN A 56 2.17 -11.99 1.29
C GLN A 56 1.95 -10.69 0.50
N ILE A 57 2.01 -10.74 -0.83
CA ILE A 57 1.66 -9.60 -1.70
C ILE A 57 0.24 -9.10 -1.39
N PHE A 58 -0.72 -10.02 -1.25
CA PHE A 58 -2.10 -9.68 -0.91
C PHE A 58 -2.24 -9.05 0.48
N ILE A 59 -1.57 -9.60 1.50
CA ILE A 59 -1.58 -9.03 2.86
C ILE A 59 -0.97 -7.64 2.87
N THR A 60 0.17 -7.43 2.22
CA THR A 60 0.82 -6.12 2.13
C THR A 60 -0.06 -5.10 1.41
N PHE A 61 -0.67 -5.47 0.28
CA PHE A 61 -1.59 -4.59 -0.44
C PHE A 61 -2.84 -4.23 0.37
N THR A 62 -3.43 -5.21 1.06
CA THR A 62 -4.60 -4.99 1.91
C THR A 62 -4.26 -4.08 3.09
N GLY A 63 -3.12 -4.29 3.74
CA GLY A 63 -2.63 -3.43 4.82
C GLY A 63 -2.36 -2.00 4.34
N PHE A 64 -1.71 -1.85 3.19
CA PHE A 64 -1.48 -0.56 2.54
C PHE A 64 -2.81 0.18 2.27
N THR A 65 -3.78 -0.52 1.69
CA THR A 65 -5.12 0.03 1.39
C THR A 65 -5.83 0.45 2.66
N ALA A 66 -5.85 -0.41 3.69
CA ALA A 66 -6.50 -0.12 4.97
C ALA A 66 -5.90 1.12 5.66
N VAL A 67 -4.57 1.25 5.67
CA VAL A 67 -3.88 2.43 6.23
C VAL A 67 -4.23 3.70 5.45
N ASN A 68 -4.34 3.61 4.12
CA ASN A 68 -4.69 4.75 3.29
C ASN A 68 -6.17 5.15 3.43
N THR A 69 -7.09 4.19 3.49
CA THR A 69 -8.50 4.45 3.80
C THR A 69 -8.66 5.08 5.18
N GLY A 70 -7.99 4.54 6.20
CA GLY A 70 -8.03 5.11 7.56
C GLY A 70 -7.54 6.57 7.60
N PHE A 71 -6.55 6.91 6.79
CA PHE A 71 -6.09 8.29 6.64
C PHE A 71 -7.16 9.20 6.04
N PHE A 72 -7.80 8.80 4.93
CA PHE A 72 -8.87 9.61 4.32
C PHE A 72 -10.07 9.80 5.25
N THR A 73 -10.44 8.77 6.02
CA THR A 73 -11.48 8.90 7.05
C THR A 73 -11.08 9.91 8.12
N MET A 74 -9.87 9.84 8.64
CA MET A 74 -9.37 10.79 9.65
C MET A 74 -9.32 12.22 9.10
N MET A 75 -8.84 12.42 7.88
CA MET A 75 -8.80 13.73 7.23
C MET A 75 -10.20 14.29 6.97
N THR A 76 -11.18 13.44 6.65
CA THR A 76 -12.58 13.83 6.48
C THR A 76 -13.20 14.30 7.79
N GLU A 77 -12.95 13.60 8.90
CA GLU A 77 -13.45 14.03 10.22
C GLU A 77 -12.79 15.35 10.66
N LEU A 78 -11.50 15.54 10.37
CA LEU A 78 -10.79 16.80 10.60
C LEU A 78 -11.34 17.95 9.77
N SER A 79 -11.66 17.70 8.49
CA SER A 79 -12.31 18.68 7.62
C SER A 79 -13.63 19.18 8.21
N LYS A 80 -14.46 18.26 8.72
CA LYS A 80 -15.72 18.61 9.40
C LYS A 80 -15.49 19.43 10.68
N ALA A 81 -14.53 19.02 11.51
CA ALA A 81 -14.18 19.74 12.74
C ALA A 81 -13.62 21.15 12.48
N ALA A 82 -12.82 21.30 11.42
CA ALA A 82 -12.29 22.60 10.98
C ALA A 82 -13.42 23.54 10.51
N ALA A 83 -14.44 23.02 9.83
CA ALA A 83 -15.62 23.79 9.41
C ALA A 83 -16.49 24.24 10.60
N SER A 84 -16.59 23.41 11.65
CA SER A 84 -17.36 23.75 12.87
C SER A 84 -16.58 24.58 13.89
N GLY A 85 -15.34 25.00 13.58
CA GLY A 85 -14.50 25.81 14.46
C GLY A 85 -13.75 25.05 15.55
N GLY A 86 -13.78 23.72 15.54
CA GLY A 86 -13.12 22.86 16.53
C GLY A 86 -11.64 22.59 16.28
N ALA A 87 -11.11 22.97 15.10
CA ALA A 87 -9.71 22.76 14.72
C ALA A 87 -9.17 23.93 13.86
N PRO A 88 -8.84 25.08 14.48
CA PRO A 88 -8.44 26.30 13.76
C PRO A 88 -7.10 26.17 13.02
N MET A 89 -6.11 25.46 13.56
CA MET A 89 -4.83 25.27 12.87
C MET A 89 -5.00 24.37 11.65
N ILE A 90 -5.81 23.31 11.76
CA ILE A 90 -6.12 22.43 10.63
C ILE A 90 -6.88 23.19 9.54
N LYS A 91 -7.80 24.09 9.92
CA LYS A 91 -8.51 24.97 8.97
C LYS A 91 -7.52 25.79 8.15
N ASP A 92 -6.54 26.43 8.79
CA ASP A 92 -5.55 27.27 8.11
C ASP A 92 -4.66 26.45 7.17
N VAL A 93 -4.22 25.26 7.61
CA VAL A 93 -3.44 24.32 6.77
C VAL A 93 -4.24 23.86 5.55
N MET A 94 -5.53 23.55 5.71
CA MET A 94 -6.38 23.13 4.60
C MET A 94 -6.57 24.25 3.57
N ILE A 95 -6.84 25.48 4.03
CA ILE A 95 -6.99 26.64 3.14
C ILE A 95 -5.68 26.92 2.40
N ALA A 96 -4.54 26.88 3.10
CA ALA A 96 -3.22 27.04 2.48
C ALA A 96 -2.91 25.95 1.44
N GLY A 97 -3.40 24.72 1.66
CA GLY A 97 -3.32 23.61 0.72
C GLY A 97 -4.37 23.62 -0.41
N GLY A 98 -5.19 24.67 -0.53
CA GLY A 98 -6.22 24.80 -1.56
C GLY A 98 -7.47 23.94 -1.31
N SER A 99 -7.64 23.40 -0.11
CA SER A 99 -8.80 22.59 0.28
C SER A 99 -9.86 23.43 0.99
N THR A 100 -11.13 23.07 0.82
CA THR A 100 -12.25 23.73 1.52
C THR A 100 -12.63 22.94 2.76
N PRO A 101 -12.57 23.52 3.98
CA PRO A 101 -13.05 22.86 5.19
C PRO A 101 -14.50 22.40 5.07
N GLY A 102 -14.79 21.22 5.62
CA GLY A 102 -16.12 20.59 5.61
C GLY A 102 -16.35 19.62 4.45
N GLN A 103 -15.48 19.60 3.44
CA GLN A 103 -15.54 18.64 2.33
C GLN A 103 -14.86 17.31 2.69
N PRO A 104 -15.41 16.16 2.25
CA PRO A 104 -14.77 14.87 2.44
C PRO A 104 -13.46 14.79 1.63
N PHE A 105 -12.49 14.08 2.17
CA PHE A 105 -11.29 13.70 1.44
C PHE A 105 -11.55 12.39 0.71
N GLU A 106 -11.55 12.44 -0.61
CA GLU A 106 -11.76 11.27 -1.45
C GLU A 106 -10.45 10.67 -1.93
N ALA A 107 -10.44 9.35 -2.13
CA ALA A 107 -9.33 8.70 -2.78
C ALA A 107 -9.23 9.18 -4.25
N PRO A 108 -8.02 9.36 -4.79
CA PRO A 108 -7.85 9.71 -6.19
C PRO A 108 -8.47 8.64 -7.12
N SER A 109 -9.01 9.06 -8.27
CA SER A 109 -9.64 8.15 -9.25
C SER A 109 -8.69 7.04 -9.76
N TRP A 110 -7.39 7.30 -9.76
CA TRP A 110 -6.36 6.33 -10.15
C TRP A 110 -6.05 5.29 -9.07
N ALA A 111 -6.69 5.31 -7.89
CA ALA A 111 -6.49 4.31 -6.84
C ALA A 111 -6.74 2.86 -7.33
N ILE A 112 -7.58 2.68 -8.35
CA ILE A 112 -7.82 1.39 -9.01
C ILE A 112 -6.56 0.77 -9.62
N LEU A 113 -5.57 1.60 -10.00
CA LEU A 113 -4.28 1.12 -10.53
C LEU A 113 -3.52 0.28 -9.50
N GLY A 114 -3.76 0.49 -8.21
CA GLY A 114 -3.18 -0.34 -7.14
C GLY A 114 -3.62 -1.80 -7.25
N LEU A 115 -4.91 -2.05 -7.47
CA LEU A 115 -5.44 -3.41 -7.65
C LEU A 115 -4.85 -4.09 -8.88
N ILE A 116 -4.74 -3.34 -9.99
CA ILE A 116 -4.13 -3.84 -11.23
C ILE A 116 -2.66 -4.22 -10.98
N ALA A 117 -1.92 -3.37 -10.29
CA ALA A 117 -0.52 -3.65 -9.93
C ALA A 117 -0.39 -4.90 -9.05
N THR A 118 -1.30 -5.13 -8.10
CA THR A 118 -1.32 -6.34 -7.27
C THR A 118 -1.56 -7.61 -8.08
N LEU A 119 -2.49 -7.58 -9.04
CA LEU A 119 -2.73 -8.71 -9.93
C LEU A 119 -1.51 -9.01 -10.81
N ILE A 120 -0.85 -7.97 -11.33
CA ILE A 120 0.40 -8.12 -12.11
C ILE A 120 1.51 -8.72 -11.24
N HIS A 121 1.69 -8.23 -10.01
CA HIS A 121 2.66 -8.79 -9.06
C HIS A 121 2.39 -10.28 -8.75
N ALA A 122 1.13 -10.64 -8.50
CA ALA A 122 0.75 -12.01 -8.21
C ALA A 122 1.00 -12.92 -9.42
N ALA A 123 0.54 -12.53 -10.62
CA ALA A 123 0.75 -13.28 -11.85
C ALA A 123 2.24 -13.43 -12.19
N GLY A 124 3.00 -12.34 -12.07
CA GLY A 124 4.45 -12.34 -12.26
C GLY A 124 5.16 -13.27 -11.28
N THR A 125 4.74 -13.30 -10.02
CA THR A 125 5.27 -14.23 -9.01
C THR A 125 5.01 -15.68 -9.41
N VAL A 126 3.78 -16.04 -9.78
CA VAL A 126 3.47 -17.40 -10.23
C VAL A 126 4.33 -17.77 -11.44
N TYR A 127 4.45 -16.88 -12.42
CA TYR A 127 5.29 -17.09 -13.60
C TYR A 127 6.76 -17.33 -13.24
N LEU A 128 7.37 -16.46 -12.41
CA LEU A 128 8.77 -16.57 -12.01
C LEU A 128 9.08 -17.90 -11.32
N PHE A 129 8.18 -18.36 -10.45
CA PHE A 129 8.39 -19.59 -9.70
C PHE A 129 8.08 -20.85 -10.49
N THR A 130 7.18 -20.83 -11.47
CA THR A 130 6.66 -22.07 -12.09
C THR A 130 7.04 -22.24 -13.55
N MET A 131 7.24 -21.14 -14.30
CA MET A 131 7.33 -21.16 -15.76
C MET A 131 8.59 -20.47 -16.30
N ALA A 132 9.21 -19.59 -15.53
CA ALA A 132 10.39 -18.86 -15.99
C ALA A 132 11.54 -19.83 -16.31
N LYS A 133 12.05 -19.72 -17.55
CA LYS A 133 13.30 -20.33 -17.97
C LYS A 133 14.45 -19.41 -17.59
N TRP A 134 15.27 -19.87 -16.66
CA TRP A 134 16.41 -19.10 -16.15
C TRP A 134 17.69 -19.31 -16.96
N GLU A 135 17.75 -20.41 -17.71
CA GLU A 135 18.85 -20.77 -18.59
C GLU A 135 18.53 -20.33 -20.02
N LYS A 136 19.56 -20.01 -20.82
CA LYS A 136 19.37 -19.80 -22.25
C LYS A 136 19.08 -21.16 -22.88
N ASP A 137 18.05 -21.22 -23.73
CA ASP A 137 17.90 -22.35 -24.64
C ASP A 137 19.09 -22.25 -25.63
N ASP A 138 20.01 -23.22 -25.58
CA ASP A 138 21.17 -23.33 -26.49
C ASP A 138 20.74 -23.57 -27.95
#